data_AF-A0AAW3TNT6-F1
#
_entry.id   AF-A0AAW3TNT6-F1
#
_cell.length_a   1.000
_cell.length_b   1.000
_cell.length_c   1.000
_cell.angle_alpha   90.00
_cell.angle_beta   90.00
_cell.angle_gamma   90.00
#
_symmetry.space_group_name_H-M   'P 1'
#
loop_
_entity.id
_entity.type
_entity.pdbx_description
1 polymer ?
#
loop_
_entity_poly.entity_id
_entity_poly.type
_entity_poly.pdbx_seq_one_letter_code
_entity_poly.pdbx_strand_id
1 'polypeptide(L)'
;MTLVVAGYNFEENPFREIDNIKEITGVRAEGLFAVADSIITSHSSNGHSPLLSGFKKIKEIPVKLWQPYFIGENFKSYNSVFLDFECFVAFAGSTLTAQHVIDLISNHLATLRIDFQSGNFQNDGKYVVKKRCDPNNLIQDGHSSVYGDDMFIPEKHYHGLLTSEYIAEVVEHSINKALSSAQKYKLDQKSLREMYTEFILGVNCPSTGSDLIVKYKMNQRMNTEGMFEVFVESQQIQEDEVAVIGMSDRFNELAQNTAKDTIKKGLSLKNEMTSFVKNAIDEVNGEGSFQIAMPVVVKSLENRKVSKTVITEEK
;
A
#
# COMPACT_ATOMS: atom_id res chain seq x y z
N MET A 1 -4.35 -12.59 -15.66
CA MET A 1 -3.50 -11.43 -15.32
C MET A 1 -4.33 -10.50 -14.44
N THR A 2 -4.01 -9.23 -14.27
CA THR A 2 -4.74 -8.30 -13.39
C THR A 2 -4.47 -6.88 -13.90
N LEU A 3 -5.40 -5.96 -13.68
CA LEU A 3 -5.17 -4.53 -13.82
C LEU A 3 -5.62 -3.85 -12.53
N VAL A 4 -4.69 -3.13 -11.89
CA VAL A 4 -5.00 -2.23 -10.78
C VAL A 4 -4.44 -0.85 -11.08
N VAL A 5 -5.24 0.18 -10.84
CA VAL A 5 -4.87 1.59 -10.94
C VAL A 5 -5.12 2.25 -9.58
N ALA A 6 -4.18 3.03 -9.07
CA ALA A 6 -4.37 3.82 -7.86
C ALA A 6 -3.88 5.25 -8.07
N GLY A 7 -4.51 6.20 -7.39
CA GLY A 7 -4.19 7.62 -7.55
C GLY A 7 -4.69 8.48 -6.41
N TYR A 8 -4.27 9.74 -6.43
CA TYR A 8 -4.71 10.77 -5.52
C TYR A 8 -6.12 11.24 -5.90
N ASN A 9 -6.96 11.59 -4.92
CA ASN A 9 -8.27 12.15 -5.22
C ASN A 9 -8.13 13.54 -5.86
N PHE A 10 -8.68 13.69 -7.06
CA PHE A 10 -9.01 14.97 -7.69
C PHE A 10 -10.50 14.98 -7.96
N GLU A 11 -11.18 15.99 -7.44
CA GLU A 11 -12.60 16.19 -7.62
C GLU A 11 -12.89 17.12 -8.80
N GLU A 12 -14.12 17.01 -9.29
CA GLU A 12 -14.61 17.85 -10.37
C GLU A 12 -14.53 19.34 -9.98
N ASN A 13 -14.02 20.17 -10.89
CA ASN A 13 -13.98 21.61 -10.64
C ASN A 13 -15.40 22.18 -10.79
N PRO A 14 -16.01 22.72 -9.70
CA PRO A 14 -17.40 23.19 -9.72
C PRO A 14 -17.59 24.42 -10.62
N PHE A 15 -16.51 25.07 -11.02
CA PHE A 15 -16.54 26.26 -11.87
C PHE A 15 -16.27 25.97 -13.35
N ARG A 16 -16.14 24.69 -13.74
CA ARG A 16 -15.85 24.30 -15.14
C ARG A 16 -16.94 24.75 -16.14
N GLU A 17 -18.17 24.90 -15.68
CA GLU A 17 -19.34 25.24 -16.52
C GLU A 17 -19.61 26.75 -16.57
N ILE A 18 -18.77 27.56 -15.91
CA ILE A 18 -18.89 29.02 -15.94
C ILE A 18 -18.03 29.58 -17.06
N ASP A 19 -18.70 30.17 -18.05
CA ASP A 19 -18.04 30.92 -19.12
C ASP A 19 -17.13 32.01 -18.52
N ASN A 20 -15.86 32.03 -18.94
CA ASN A 20 -14.77 32.98 -18.60
C ASN A 20 -13.72 32.57 -17.55
N ILE A 21 -13.71 31.34 -17.03
CA ILE A 21 -12.61 30.88 -16.14
C ILE A 21 -11.53 30.16 -16.95
N LYS A 22 -10.28 30.62 -16.81
CA LYS A 22 -9.11 30.06 -17.52
C LYS A 22 -8.52 28.81 -16.87
N GLU A 23 -8.76 28.60 -15.58
CA GLU A 23 -8.28 27.42 -14.83
C GLU A 23 -9.47 26.51 -14.49
N ILE A 24 -9.67 25.53 -15.37
CA ILE A 24 -10.65 24.45 -15.19
C ILE A 24 -9.98 23.19 -14.65
N THR A 25 -8.81 23.29 -14.00
CA THR A 25 -8.08 22.12 -13.50
C THR A 25 -8.82 21.48 -12.33
N GLY A 26 -8.65 20.16 -12.19
CA GLY A 26 -9.27 19.38 -11.11
C GLY A 26 -8.76 19.84 -9.76
N VAL A 27 -9.64 19.80 -8.76
CA VAL A 27 -9.30 20.24 -7.40
C VAL A 27 -8.77 19.05 -6.62
N ARG A 28 -7.51 19.11 -6.20
CA ARG A 28 -6.92 18.11 -5.29
C ARG A 28 -7.76 18.05 -4.01
N ALA A 29 -8.36 16.91 -3.75
CA ALA A 29 -9.19 16.65 -2.56
C ALA A 29 -8.49 15.63 -1.66
N GLU A 30 -8.69 15.68 -0.35
CA GLU A 30 -8.06 14.72 0.56
C GLU A 30 -8.39 13.26 0.17
N GLY A 31 -7.40 12.38 0.33
CA GLY A 31 -7.57 10.95 0.19
C GLY A 31 -7.05 10.38 -1.12
N LEU A 32 -7.16 9.07 -1.21
CA LEU A 32 -6.63 8.22 -2.26
C LEU A 32 -7.70 7.27 -2.78
N PHE A 33 -7.51 6.75 -3.98
CA PHE A 33 -8.35 5.68 -4.52
C PHE A 33 -7.52 4.55 -5.14
N ALA A 34 -8.12 3.37 -5.22
CA ALA A 34 -7.63 2.24 -5.99
C ALA A 34 -8.79 1.54 -6.70
N VAL A 35 -8.59 1.19 -7.96
CA VAL A 35 -9.53 0.52 -8.84
C VAL A 35 -8.91 -0.78 -9.33
N ALA A 36 -9.63 -1.89 -9.24
CA ALA A 36 -9.15 -3.18 -9.70
C ALA A 36 -10.25 -4.00 -10.37
N ASP A 37 -9.87 -4.81 -11.35
CA ASP A 37 -10.68 -5.94 -11.80
C ASP A 37 -10.75 -7.01 -10.68
N SER A 38 -11.71 -7.95 -10.76
CA SER A 38 -11.94 -8.93 -9.69
C SER A 38 -11.85 -10.39 -10.11
N ILE A 39 -11.28 -10.69 -11.27
CA ILE A 39 -11.15 -12.07 -11.74
C ILE A 39 -9.81 -12.70 -11.32
N ILE A 40 -9.84 -13.98 -10.98
CA ILE A 40 -8.65 -14.84 -11.01
C ILE A 40 -8.74 -15.71 -12.25
N THR A 41 -7.65 -15.78 -13.01
CA THR A 41 -7.51 -16.68 -14.16
C THR A 41 -6.43 -17.72 -13.93
N SER A 42 -6.65 -18.96 -14.36
CA SER A 42 -5.57 -19.94 -14.52
C SER A 42 -5.07 -19.98 -15.96
N HIS A 43 -3.84 -20.45 -16.12
CA HIS A 43 -3.30 -20.86 -17.41
C HIS A 43 -3.81 -22.27 -17.72
N SER A 44 -4.60 -22.42 -18.78
CA SER A 44 -5.09 -23.71 -19.29
C SER A 44 -4.56 -23.93 -20.72
N SER A 45 -4.69 -25.15 -21.24
CA SER A 45 -4.20 -25.52 -22.58
C SER A 45 -4.80 -24.68 -23.73
N ASN A 46 -5.89 -23.96 -23.49
CA ASN A 46 -6.56 -23.08 -24.45
C ASN A 46 -6.41 -21.57 -24.12
N GLY A 47 -5.45 -21.18 -23.27
CA GLY A 47 -5.21 -19.79 -22.89
C GLY A 47 -5.54 -19.51 -21.42
N HIS A 48 -6.09 -18.32 -21.14
CA HIS A 48 -6.47 -17.94 -19.77
C HIS A 48 -7.95 -18.24 -19.53
N SER A 49 -8.25 -19.10 -18.55
CA SER A 49 -9.62 -19.44 -18.17
C SER A 49 -10.00 -18.76 -16.85
N PRO A 50 -11.16 -18.09 -16.76
CA PRO A 50 -11.71 -17.61 -15.49
C PRO A 50 -11.83 -18.75 -14.48
N LEU A 51 -11.28 -18.56 -13.28
CA LEU A 51 -11.45 -19.49 -12.16
C LEU A 51 -12.50 -19.00 -11.18
N LEU A 52 -12.38 -17.73 -10.76
CA LEU A 52 -13.22 -17.13 -9.72
C LEU A 52 -13.42 -15.65 -10.04
N SER A 53 -14.64 -15.17 -9.81
CA SER A 53 -14.98 -13.73 -9.84
C SER A 53 -15.09 -13.18 -8.41
N GLY A 54 -15.00 -11.85 -8.25
CA GLY A 54 -15.13 -11.19 -6.96
C GLY A 54 -13.90 -11.30 -6.05
N PHE A 55 -12.76 -11.69 -6.59
CA PHE A 55 -11.51 -11.79 -5.83
C PHE A 55 -11.01 -10.41 -5.39
N LYS A 56 -10.68 -10.29 -4.10
CA LYS A 56 -10.26 -9.02 -3.48
C LYS A 56 -8.76 -8.77 -3.73
N LYS A 57 -8.43 -8.02 -4.78
CA LYS A 57 -7.06 -7.59 -5.13
C LYS A 57 -6.57 -6.36 -4.38
N ILE A 58 -7.50 -5.61 -3.78
CA ILE A 58 -7.21 -4.47 -2.91
C ILE A 58 -7.62 -4.86 -1.48
N LYS A 59 -6.68 -4.84 -0.54
CA LYS A 59 -6.86 -5.23 0.86
C LYS A 59 -6.86 -4.00 1.76
N GLU A 60 -7.80 -3.95 2.68
CA GLU A 60 -7.74 -3.04 3.84
C GLU A 60 -6.73 -3.64 4.83
N ILE A 61 -5.77 -2.84 5.29
CA ILE A 61 -4.77 -3.28 6.25
C ILE A 61 -4.84 -2.37 7.49
N PRO A 62 -5.04 -2.94 8.70
CA PRO A 62 -5.02 -2.16 9.91
C PRO A 62 -3.58 -1.74 10.26
N VAL A 63 -3.42 -0.49 10.67
CA VAL A 63 -2.17 0.07 11.19
C VAL A 63 -2.41 0.45 12.65
N LYS A 64 -1.63 -0.17 13.55
CA LYS A 64 -1.78 0.03 15.00
C LYS A 64 -0.46 0.40 15.63
N LEU A 65 -0.44 1.54 16.31
CA LEU A 65 0.67 1.95 17.15
C LEU A 65 0.34 1.68 18.62
N TRP A 66 1.06 0.74 19.21
CA TRP A 66 0.90 0.36 20.60
C TRP A 66 1.75 1.25 21.50
N GLN A 67 1.13 1.76 22.57
CA GLN A 67 1.84 2.51 23.60
C GLN A 67 2.31 1.60 24.73
N PRO A 68 3.47 1.91 25.33
CA PRO A 68 3.95 1.22 26.51
C PRO A 68 3.07 1.54 27.73
N TYR A 69 2.92 0.54 28.61
CA TYR A 69 2.24 0.64 29.89
C TYR A 69 3.25 0.43 31.02
N PHE A 70 3.24 1.34 31.98
CA PHE A 70 4.16 1.36 33.11
C PHE A 70 3.42 1.15 34.43
N ILE A 71 4.11 0.59 35.42
CA ILE A 71 3.65 0.51 36.82
C ILE A 71 4.71 1.22 37.66
N GLY A 72 4.39 2.44 38.11
CA GLY A 72 5.43 3.38 38.54
C GLY A 72 6.40 3.65 37.39
N GLU A 73 7.69 3.62 37.67
CA GLU A 73 8.76 3.91 36.71
C GLU A 73 9.16 2.69 35.83
N ASN A 74 8.52 1.54 36.05
CA ASN A 74 8.90 0.28 35.41
C ASN A 74 7.99 -0.08 34.24
N PHE A 75 8.58 -0.36 33.07
CA PHE A 75 7.84 -0.89 31.93
C PHE A 75 7.21 -2.25 32.27
N LYS A 76 5.95 -2.45 31.89
CA LYS A 76 5.21 -3.69 32.12
C LYS A 76 4.87 -4.43 30.83
N SER A 77 4.21 -3.77 29.89
CA SER A 77 3.75 -4.38 28.63
C SER A 77 3.23 -3.35 27.63
N TYR A 78 2.81 -3.82 26.45
CA TYR A 78 1.99 -3.05 25.51
C TYR A 78 0.56 -3.60 25.58
N ASN A 79 -0.34 -2.90 26.28
CA ASN A 79 -1.72 -3.35 26.50
C ASN A 79 -2.78 -2.41 25.91
N SER A 80 -2.37 -1.25 25.40
CA SER A 80 -3.25 -0.24 24.84
C SER A 80 -2.73 0.27 23.50
N VAL A 81 -3.66 0.55 22.59
CA VAL A 81 -3.39 1.10 21.27
C VAL A 81 -3.56 2.61 21.34
N PHE A 82 -2.52 3.35 20.97
CA PHE A 82 -2.54 4.81 20.91
C PHE A 82 -3.19 5.31 19.61
N LEU A 83 -2.88 4.64 18.49
CA LEU A 83 -3.37 5.00 17.17
C LEU A 83 -3.82 3.75 16.42
N ASP A 84 -5.03 3.77 15.86
CA ASP A 84 -5.65 2.70 15.07
C ASP A 84 -6.32 3.29 13.83
N PHE A 85 -5.90 2.85 12.65
CA PHE A 85 -6.45 3.31 11.37
C PHE A 85 -6.17 2.32 10.24
N GLU A 86 -6.58 2.65 9.02
CA GLU A 86 -6.46 1.77 7.87
C GLU A 86 -5.61 2.39 6.76
N CYS A 87 -4.84 1.53 6.08
CA CYS A 87 -4.29 1.80 4.76
C CYS A 87 -4.81 0.73 3.78
N PHE A 88 -4.54 0.90 2.48
CA PHE A 88 -4.79 -0.17 1.52
C PHE A 88 -3.51 -0.68 0.89
N VAL A 89 -3.50 -1.98 0.62
CA VAL A 89 -2.47 -2.64 -0.21
C VAL A 89 -3.16 -3.34 -1.37
N ALA A 90 -2.81 -2.98 -2.59
CA ALA A 90 -3.23 -3.67 -3.79
C ALA A 90 -2.09 -4.51 -4.36
N PHE A 91 -2.42 -5.57 -5.10
CA PHE A 91 -1.42 -6.43 -5.72
C PHE A 91 -1.85 -6.94 -7.10
N ALA A 92 -0.85 -7.28 -7.91
CA ALA A 92 -1.02 -7.94 -9.20
C ALA A 92 0.09 -8.99 -9.40
N GLY A 93 -0.27 -10.19 -9.84
CA GLY A 93 0.67 -11.30 -10.03
C GLY A 93 0.24 -12.56 -9.28
N SER A 94 1.22 -13.25 -8.68
CA SER A 94 0.97 -14.50 -7.97
C SER A 94 0.07 -14.32 -6.75
N THR A 95 -1.10 -14.97 -6.75
CA THR A 95 -2.02 -14.91 -5.62
C THR A 95 -1.43 -15.51 -4.34
N LEU A 96 -0.65 -16.60 -4.47
CA LEU A 96 -0.02 -17.26 -3.32
C LEU A 96 1.07 -16.37 -2.71
N THR A 97 1.96 -15.80 -3.54
CA THR A 97 2.99 -14.86 -3.06
C THR A 97 2.33 -13.65 -2.42
N ALA A 98 1.31 -13.07 -3.08
CA ALA A 98 0.62 -11.89 -2.57
C ALA A 98 -0.04 -12.13 -1.22
N GLN A 99 -0.72 -13.27 -1.03
CA GLN A 99 -1.32 -13.63 0.27
C GLN A 99 -0.28 -13.68 1.38
N HIS A 100 0.83 -14.39 1.14
CA HIS A 100 1.90 -14.50 2.13
C HIS A 100 2.51 -13.12 2.48
N VAL A 101 2.73 -12.27 1.47
CA VAL A 101 3.26 -10.92 1.66
C VAL A 101 2.28 -10.03 2.43
N ILE A 102 0.99 -10.04 2.05
CA ILE A 102 -0.06 -9.24 2.70
C ILE A 102 -0.23 -9.64 4.17
N ASP A 103 -0.19 -10.93 4.48
CA ASP A 103 -0.29 -11.40 5.86
C ASP A 103 0.87 -10.87 6.70
N LEU A 104 2.09 -10.85 6.13
CA LEU A 104 3.26 -10.31 6.82
C LEU A 104 3.19 -8.78 7.01
N ILE A 105 2.73 -8.05 5.99
CA ILE A 105 2.48 -6.61 6.07
C ILE A 105 1.47 -6.31 7.19
N SER A 106 0.33 -7.00 7.18
CA SER A 106 -0.74 -6.85 8.17
C SER A 106 -0.23 -7.12 9.59
N ASN A 107 0.54 -8.20 9.76
CA ASN A 107 1.13 -8.54 11.06
C ASN A 107 2.11 -7.46 11.57
N HIS A 108 3.00 -6.95 10.72
CA HIS A 108 3.94 -5.93 11.14
C HIS A 108 3.25 -4.59 11.45
N LEU A 109 2.33 -4.13 10.58
CA LEU A 109 1.62 -2.86 10.77
C LEU A 109 0.64 -2.88 11.95
N ALA A 110 0.04 -4.03 12.26
CA ALA A 110 -0.85 -4.18 13.42
C ALA A 110 -0.12 -4.29 14.76
N THR A 111 1.23 -4.39 14.76
CA THR A 111 2.03 -4.63 15.97
C THR A 111 3.18 -3.63 16.16
N LEU A 112 3.08 -2.44 15.56
CA LEU A 112 4.05 -1.37 15.76
C LEU A 112 4.04 -0.90 17.21
N ARG A 113 5.21 -0.60 17.77
CA ARG A 113 5.37 -0.25 19.18
C ARG A 113 6.19 1.01 19.34
N ILE A 114 5.78 1.87 20.25
CA ILE A 114 6.58 3.02 20.69
C ILE A 114 7.69 2.51 21.60
N ASP A 115 8.91 2.91 21.32
CA ASP A 115 10.12 2.58 22.08
C ASP A 115 10.89 3.87 22.38
N PHE A 116 11.90 3.76 23.24
CA PHE A 116 12.80 4.87 23.56
C PHE A 116 14.25 4.46 23.32
N GLN A 117 14.95 5.24 22.49
CA GLN A 117 16.37 5.10 22.28
C GLN A 117 17.09 6.08 23.19
N SER A 118 17.74 5.53 24.23
CA SER A 118 18.57 6.29 25.14
C SER A 118 19.65 7.05 24.37
N GLY A 119 19.79 8.32 24.70
CA GLY A 119 20.82 9.19 24.16
C GLY A 119 22.20 8.81 24.67
N ASN A 120 23.21 9.46 24.11
CA ASN A 120 24.57 9.45 24.64
C ASN A 120 24.94 10.87 25.08
N PHE A 121 26.17 11.09 25.56
CA PHE A 121 26.61 12.40 26.04
C PHE A 121 26.47 13.58 25.04
N GLN A 122 26.19 13.30 23.76
CA GLN A 122 26.06 14.28 22.70
C GLN A 122 24.64 14.43 22.14
N ASN A 123 23.72 13.50 22.44
CA ASN A 123 22.36 13.53 21.93
C ASN A 123 21.38 13.14 23.02
N ASP A 124 20.29 13.90 23.15
CA ASP A 124 19.17 13.50 23.99
C ASP A 124 18.54 12.20 23.47
N GLY A 125 17.94 11.44 24.40
CA GLY A 125 17.17 10.26 24.02
C GLY A 125 15.95 10.62 23.19
N LYS A 126 15.51 9.69 22.35
CA LYS A 126 14.39 9.92 21.42
C LYS A 126 13.38 8.79 21.42
N TYR A 127 12.12 9.16 21.28
CA TYR A 127 11.03 8.22 21.06
C TYR A 127 11.03 7.77 19.59
N VAL A 128 10.82 6.48 19.37
CA VAL A 128 10.84 5.87 18.03
C VAL A 128 9.75 4.84 17.88
N VAL A 129 9.38 4.52 16.65
CA VAL A 129 8.52 3.39 16.34
C VAL A 129 9.38 2.18 15.96
N LYS A 130 8.98 1.00 16.45
CA LYS A 130 9.62 -0.28 16.16
C LYS A 130 8.62 -1.29 15.62
N LYS A 131 9.07 -2.07 14.64
CA LYS A 131 8.39 -3.31 14.24
C LYS A 131 8.58 -4.36 15.34
N ARG A 132 7.68 -5.34 15.42
CA ARG A 132 7.81 -6.44 16.39
C ARG A 132 9.11 -7.25 16.26
N CYS A 133 9.69 -7.33 15.05
CA CYS A 133 10.95 -8.04 14.81
C CYS A 133 12.20 -7.18 15.05
N ASP A 134 12.05 -5.89 15.31
CA ASP A 134 13.17 -5.03 15.69
C ASP A 134 13.50 -5.24 17.19
N PRO A 135 14.77 -5.10 17.59
CA PRO A 135 15.13 -4.94 18.99
C PRO A 135 14.33 -3.79 19.63
N ASN A 136 13.85 -4.02 20.85
CA ASN A 136 13.05 -3.05 21.60
C ASN A 136 13.67 -2.87 22.98
N ASN A 137 14.12 -1.65 23.27
CA ASN A 137 14.88 -1.37 24.48
C ASN A 137 14.02 -1.55 25.74
N LEU A 138 12.76 -1.10 25.71
CA LEU A 138 11.82 -1.30 26.82
C LEU A 138 11.66 -2.79 27.19
N ILE A 139 11.70 -3.70 26.21
CA ILE A 139 11.60 -5.15 26.45
C ILE A 139 12.95 -5.75 26.86
N GLN A 140 14.04 -5.34 26.21
CA GLN A 140 15.38 -5.90 26.44
C GLN A 140 15.94 -5.51 27.81
N ASP A 141 15.75 -4.25 28.20
CA ASP A 141 16.20 -3.76 29.50
C ASP A 141 15.26 -4.20 30.63
N GLY A 142 14.02 -4.59 30.30
CA GLY A 142 13.05 -5.15 31.23
C GLY A 142 12.83 -4.26 32.46
N HIS A 143 12.86 -4.85 33.65
CA HIS A 143 12.69 -4.15 34.94
C HIS A 143 13.97 -3.47 35.44
N SER A 144 15.08 -3.51 34.68
CA SER A 144 16.34 -2.91 35.11
C SER A 144 16.49 -1.43 34.75
N SER A 145 15.62 -0.94 33.86
CA SER A 145 15.52 0.48 33.51
C SER A 145 14.36 1.15 34.23
N VAL A 146 14.67 2.29 34.84
CA VAL A 146 13.73 3.17 35.54
C VAL A 146 13.49 4.38 34.64
N TYR A 147 12.23 4.61 34.26
CA TYR A 147 11.84 5.72 33.40
C TYR A 147 11.12 6.78 34.23
N GLY A 148 11.48 8.05 34.04
CA GLY A 148 10.90 9.15 34.80
C GLY A 148 9.39 9.30 34.56
N ASP A 149 8.68 9.81 35.56
CA ASP A 149 7.23 10.08 35.50
C ASP A 149 6.85 11.09 34.41
N ASP A 150 7.81 11.87 33.90
CA ASP A 150 7.63 12.81 32.82
C ASP A 150 7.89 12.20 31.43
N MET A 151 8.25 10.92 31.34
CA MET A 151 8.45 10.20 30.09
C MET A 151 7.15 9.55 29.59
N PHE A 152 7.08 9.22 28.31
CA PHE A 152 5.98 8.43 27.73
C PHE A 152 4.56 9.02 27.90
N ILE A 153 4.48 10.34 28.12
CA ILE A 153 3.22 11.10 28.10
C ILE A 153 2.66 11.17 26.66
N PRO A 154 1.47 10.59 26.36
CA PRO A 154 0.97 10.48 24.99
C PRO A 154 0.83 11.81 24.26
N GLU A 155 0.29 12.83 24.94
CA GLU A 155 0.03 14.15 24.36
C GLU A 155 1.32 14.88 23.98
N LYS A 156 2.43 14.57 24.66
CA LYS A 156 3.72 15.24 24.46
C LYS A 156 4.64 14.48 23.51
N HIS A 157 4.68 13.15 23.62
CA HIS A 157 5.77 12.36 23.02
C HIS A 157 5.34 11.50 21.84
N TYR A 158 4.05 11.17 21.71
CA TYR A 158 3.61 10.18 20.72
C TYR A 158 3.14 10.80 19.41
N HIS A 159 2.69 12.06 19.47
CA HIS A 159 2.30 12.82 18.29
C HIS A 159 3.49 12.96 17.34
N GLY A 160 3.26 12.66 16.06
CA GLY A 160 4.30 12.77 15.04
C GLY A 160 5.22 11.56 14.89
N LEU A 161 5.16 10.55 15.78
CA LEU A 161 6.10 9.42 15.73
C LEU A 161 5.92 8.51 14.52
N LEU A 162 4.68 8.27 14.10
CA LEU A 162 4.37 7.42 12.95
C LEU A 162 4.15 8.30 11.72
N THR A 163 4.95 8.10 10.68
CA THR A 163 4.84 8.81 9.41
C THR A 163 4.51 7.86 8.27
N SER A 164 4.04 8.40 7.14
CA SER A 164 3.78 7.64 5.92
C SER A 164 5.03 6.95 5.37
N GLU A 165 6.18 7.59 5.49
CA GLU A 165 7.48 7.07 5.02
C GLU A 165 7.88 5.85 5.84
N TYR A 166 7.75 5.93 7.18
CA TYR A 166 8.03 4.78 8.03
C TYR A 166 7.07 3.62 7.76
N ILE A 167 5.78 3.89 7.50
CA ILE A 167 4.82 2.85 7.10
C ILE A 167 5.24 2.20 5.79
N ALA A 168 5.66 2.99 4.79
CA ALA A 168 6.15 2.48 3.52
C ALA A 168 7.42 1.62 3.68
N GLU A 169 8.34 2.01 4.56
CA GLU A 169 9.52 1.20 4.92
C GLU A 169 9.13 -0.12 5.59
N VAL A 170 8.13 -0.12 6.49
CA VAL A 170 7.62 -1.34 7.12
C VAL A 170 7.00 -2.28 6.07
N VAL A 171 6.26 -1.73 5.11
CA VAL A 171 5.70 -2.51 3.99
C VAL A 171 6.82 -3.10 3.14
N GLU A 172 7.80 -2.30 2.73
CA GLU A 172 8.94 -2.77 1.94
C GLU A 172 9.72 -3.89 2.67
N HIS A 173 10.00 -3.70 3.96
CA HIS A 173 10.63 -4.70 4.80
C HIS A 173 9.82 -6.01 4.82
N SER A 174 8.50 -5.90 4.93
CA SER A 174 7.61 -7.06 4.94
C SER A 174 7.63 -7.81 3.61
N ILE A 175 7.61 -7.09 2.48
CA ILE A 175 7.69 -7.71 1.17
C ILE A 175 9.03 -8.43 1.00
N ASN A 176 10.15 -7.76 1.27
CA ASN A 176 11.48 -8.34 1.16
C ASN A 176 11.65 -9.57 2.07
N LYS A 177 11.19 -9.50 3.33
CA LYS A 177 11.26 -10.62 4.28
C LYS A 177 10.44 -11.84 3.83
N ALA A 178 9.26 -11.63 3.25
CA ALA A 178 8.45 -12.70 2.66
C ALA A 178 9.17 -13.35 1.46
N LEU A 179 9.75 -12.55 0.58
CA LEU A 179 10.47 -13.02 -0.61
C LEU A 179 11.78 -13.74 -0.27
N SER A 180 12.54 -13.27 0.73
CA SER A 180 13.75 -13.94 1.21
C SER A 180 13.48 -15.32 1.80
N SER A 181 12.26 -15.57 2.31
CA SER A 181 11.90 -16.89 2.83
C SER A 181 11.87 -17.96 1.73
N ALA A 182 11.47 -17.57 0.52
CA ALA A 182 11.41 -18.44 -0.66
C ALA A 182 12.78 -18.68 -1.30
N GLN A 183 13.71 -17.72 -1.20
CA GLN A 183 15.09 -17.84 -1.72
C GLN A 183 15.92 -18.94 -1.04
N LYS A 184 15.49 -19.43 0.13
CA LYS A 184 16.11 -20.58 0.81
C LYS A 184 16.08 -21.85 -0.03
N TYR A 185 15.16 -21.93 -0.98
CA TYR A 185 15.06 -22.99 -1.96
C TYR A 185 15.66 -22.45 -3.26
N LYS A 186 16.61 -23.15 -3.89
CA LYS A 186 17.24 -22.70 -5.15
C LYS A 186 16.17 -22.41 -6.20
N LEU A 187 15.87 -21.13 -6.44
CA LEU A 187 14.84 -20.71 -7.39
C LEU A 187 15.40 -20.73 -8.80
N ASP A 188 14.71 -21.42 -9.72
CA ASP A 188 14.96 -21.31 -11.15
C ASP A 188 14.20 -20.11 -11.75
N GLN A 189 14.54 -19.74 -12.99
CA GLN A 189 13.86 -18.63 -13.68
C GLN A 189 12.35 -18.84 -13.87
N LYS A 190 11.88 -20.09 -13.84
CA LYS A 190 10.45 -20.39 -13.96
C LYS A 190 9.73 -20.05 -12.65
N SER A 191 10.25 -20.51 -11.52
CA SER A 191 9.74 -20.22 -10.18
C SER A 191 9.75 -18.72 -9.89
N LEU A 192 10.80 -18.01 -10.32
CA LEU A 192 10.88 -16.54 -10.19
C LEU A 192 9.76 -15.82 -10.95
N ARG A 193 9.45 -16.27 -12.18
CA ARG A 193 8.34 -15.73 -12.96
C ARG A 193 6.98 -16.06 -12.35
N GLU A 194 6.81 -17.28 -11.83
CA GLU A 194 5.58 -17.69 -11.16
C GLU A 194 5.34 -16.98 -9.83
N MET A 195 6.40 -16.50 -9.16
CA MET A 195 6.31 -15.73 -7.93
C MET A 195 6.12 -14.22 -8.17
N TYR A 196 6.36 -13.72 -9.37
CA TYR A 196 6.34 -12.29 -9.68
C TYR A 196 5.04 -11.64 -9.20
N THR A 197 5.19 -10.60 -8.39
CA THR A 197 4.09 -9.86 -7.81
C THR A 197 4.50 -8.39 -7.64
N GLU A 198 3.62 -7.49 -8.06
CA GLU A 198 3.73 -6.05 -7.83
C GLU A 198 2.73 -5.63 -6.76
N PHE A 199 3.05 -4.56 -6.02
CA PHE A 199 2.19 -4.03 -4.96
C PHE A 199 2.01 -2.52 -5.09
N ILE A 200 0.90 -2.01 -4.58
CA ILE A 200 0.68 -0.59 -4.33
C ILE A 200 0.26 -0.42 -2.88
N LEU A 201 0.90 0.48 -2.15
CA LEU A 201 0.46 1.01 -0.86
C LEU A 201 -0.18 2.37 -1.06
N GLY A 202 -1.36 2.59 -0.48
CA GLY A 202 -1.93 3.92 -0.27
C GLY A 202 -2.19 4.16 1.21
N VAL A 203 -1.67 5.26 1.74
CA VAL A 203 -1.78 5.62 3.16
C VAL A 203 -1.98 7.12 3.36
N ASN A 204 -2.83 7.48 4.31
CA ASN A 204 -2.94 8.84 4.82
C ASN A 204 -2.06 8.97 6.07
N CYS A 205 -1.10 9.89 6.04
CA CYS A 205 -0.08 10.03 7.07
C CYS A 205 -0.69 10.45 8.41
N PRO A 206 -0.50 9.70 9.52
CA PRO A 206 -1.15 10.05 10.76
C PRO A 206 -0.54 11.26 11.46
N SER A 207 0.70 11.65 11.13
CA SER A 207 1.37 12.83 11.70
C SER A 207 1.03 14.12 10.96
N THR A 208 0.95 14.09 9.63
CA THR A 208 0.78 15.29 8.80
C THR A 208 -0.60 15.39 8.14
N GLY A 209 -1.33 14.28 8.03
CA GLY A 209 -2.56 14.19 7.22
C GLY A 209 -2.31 14.14 5.71
N SER A 210 -1.04 14.12 5.26
CA SER A 210 -0.72 14.04 3.83
C SER A 210 -0.90 12.62 3.28
N ASP A 211 -1.30 12.53 2.01
CA ASP A 211 -1.46 11.24 1.35
C ASP A 211 -0.16 10.77 0.70
N LEU A 212 0.08 9.46 0.71
CA LEU A 212 1.23 8.82 0.07
C LEU A 212 0.78 7.59 -0.70
N ILE A 213 1.22 7.50 -1.97
CA ILE A 213 1.16 6.28 -2.78
C ILE A 213 2.57 5.80 -3.07
N VAL A 214 2.83 4.51 -2.82
CA VAL A 214 4.08 3.83 -3.18
C VAL A 214 3.78 2.59 -3.99
N LYS A 215 4.42 2.47 -5.15
CA LYS A 215 4.44 1.26 -5.98
C LYS A 215 5.69 0.44 -5.64
N TYR A 216 5.52 -0.86 -5.46
CA TYR A 216 6.62 -1.81 -5.25
C TYR A 216 6.68 -2.79 -6.42
N LYS A 217 7.82 -2.82 -7.11
CA LYS A 217 8.07 -3.73 -8.23
C LYS A 217 9.10 -4.77 -7.83
N MET A 218 8.76 -6.05 -7.99
CA MET A 218 9.71 -7.14 -7.77
C MET A 218 10.82 -7.10 -8.81
N ASN A 219 12.06 -7.13 -8.36
CA ASN A 219 13.25 -7.21 -9.20
C ASN A 219 14.19 -8.31 -8.67
N GLN A 220 15.19 -8.67 -9.45
CA GLN A 220 16.16 -9.70 -9.11
C GLN A 220 17.58 -9.25 -9.42
N ARG A 221 18.53 -9.68 -8.59
CA ARG A 221 19.96 -9.52 -8.82
C ARG A 221 20.69 -10.82 -8.51
N MET A 222 21.87 -10.99 -9.09
CA MET A 222 22.74 -12.11 -8.74
C MET A 222 23.57 -11.71 -7.51
N ASN A 223 23.52 -12.53 -6.45
CA ASN A 223 24.32 -12.29 -5.25
C ASN A 223 25.77 -12.79 -5.44
N THR A 224 26.61 -12.56 -4.43
CA THR A 224 28.02 -12.96 -4.42
C THR A 224 28.25 -14.47 -4.49
N GLU A 225 27.22 -15.28 -4.23
CA GLU A 225 27.25 -16.74 -4.27
C GLU A 225 26.70 -17.30 -5.60
N GLY A 226 26.40 -16.44 -6.58
CA GLY A 226 25.85 -16.82 -7.88
C GLY A 226 24.38 -17.25 -7.84
N MET A 227 23.65 -16.93 -6.76
CA MET A 227 22.23 -17.21 -6.60
C MET A 227 21.38 -15.98 -6.93
N PHE A 228 20.16 -16.20 -7.43
CA PHE A 228 19.19 -15.13 -7.63
C PHE A 228 18.64 -14.65 -6.29
N GLU A 229 18.89 -13.39 -5.97
CA GLU A 229 18.26 -12.65 -4.87
C GLU A 229 17.12 -11.81 -5.45
N VAL A 230 15.92 -12.01 -4.92
CA VAL A 230 14.72 -11.23 -5.22
C VAL A 230 14.56 -10.12 -4.20
N PHE A 231 14.28 -8.92 -4.66
CA PHE A 231 13.95 -7.77 -3.82
C PHE A 231 12.83 -6.96 -4.46
N VAL A 232 12.35 -5.94 -3.77
CA VAL A 232 11.45 -4.94 -4.37
C VAL A 232 12.12 -3.59 -4.49
N GLU A 233 11.81 -2.89 -5.57
CA GLU A 233 12.10 -1.48 -5.76
C GLU A 233 10.84 -0.68 -5.47
N SER A 234 10.95 0.30 -4.57
CA SER A 234 9.87 1.22 -4.24
C SER A 234 9.94 2.48 -5.09
N GLN A 235 8.79 2.94 -5.60
CA GLN A 235 8.64 4.21 -6.28
C GLN A 235 7.47 4.97 -5.66
N GLN A 236 7.73 6.16 -5.12
CA GLN A 236 6.68 7.09 -4.73
C GLN A 236 6.03 7.70 -5.98
N ILE A 237 4.71 7.73 -5.99
CA ILE A 237 3.91 8.30 -7.09
C ILE A 237 3.60 9.75 -6.77
N GLN A 238 3.72 10.63 -7.78
CA GLN A 238 3.39 12.04 -7.64
C GLN A 238 1.89 12.28 -7.69
N GLU A 239 1.43 13.44 -7.20
CA GLU A 239 -0.01 13.74 -7.15
C GLU A 239 -0.67 13.78 -8.54
N ASP A 240 0.05 14.20 -9.57
CA ASP A 240 -0.42 14.26 -10.95
C ASP A 240 -0.22 12.95 -11.74
N GLU A 241 0.19 11.88 -11.06
CA GLU A 241 0.44 10.56 -11.63
C GLU A 241 -0.45 9.49 -10.98
N VAL A 242 -0.55 8.33 -11.66
CA VAL A 242 -1.24 7.15 -11.13
C VAL A 242 -0.28 5.96 -11.02
N ALA A 243 -0.43 5.12 -10.00
CA ALA A 243 0.22 3.81 -9.98
C ALA A 243 -0.59 2.82 -10.81
N VAL A 244 0.08 2.12 -11.73
CA VAL A 244 -0.49 0.98 -12.46
C VAL A 244 0.32 -0.28 -12.17
N ILE A 245 -0.35 -1.37 -11.77
CA ILE A 245 0.24 -2.70 -11.62
C ILE A 245 -0.60 -3.75 -12.34
N GLY A 246 0.08 -4.77 -12.88
CA GLY A 246 -0.54 -5.76 -13.73
C GLY A 246 -0.95 -5.21 -15.11
N MET A 247 -0.65 -5.96 -16.17
CA MET A 247 -0.79 -5.50 -17.56
C MET A 247 -0.17 -4.11 -17.82
N SER A 248 0.81 -3.73 -16.99
CA SER A 248 1.46 -2.41 -17.00
C SER A 248 2.08 -2.08 -18.36
N ASP A 249 2.65 -3.07 -19.05
CA ASP A 249 3.25 -2.89 -20.37
C ASP A 249 2.25 -2.43 -21.44
N ARG A 250 0.95 -2.74 -21.23
CA ARG A 250 -0.14 -2.35 -22.14
C ARG A 250 -0.82 -1.06 -21.71
N PHE A 251 -1.09 -0.90 -20.42
CA PHE A 251 -2.00 0.13 -19.93
C PHE A 251 -1.33 1.29 -19.17
N ASN A 252 -0.04 1.20 -18.83
CA ASN A 252 0.60 2.23 -18.02
C ASN A 252 0.63 3.60 -18.69
N GLU A 253 1.14 3.70 -19.92
CA GLU A 253 1.23 4.99 -20.64
C GLU A 253 -0.16 5.60 -20.89
N LEU A 254 -1.11 4.77 -21.31
CA LEU A 254 -2.48 5.20 -21.54
C LEU A 254 -3.12 5.74 -20.25
N ALA A 255 -2.97 5.03 -19.12
CA ALA A 255 -3.48 5.48 -17.83
C ALA A 255 -2.85 6.80 -17.38
N GLN A 256 -1.53 6.98 -17.55
CA GLN A 256 -0.87 8.26 -17.22
C GLN A 256 -1.44 9.41 -18.05
N ASN A 257 -1.61 9.19 -19.36
CA ASN A 257 -2.15 10.21 -20.26
C ASN A 257 -3.62 10.54 -19.90
N THR A 258 -4.44 9.52 -19.64
CA THR A 258 -5.83 9.73 -19.19
C THR A 258 -5.88 10.49 -17.87
N ALA A 259 -5.00 10.19 -16.91
CA ALA A 259 -4.94 10.90 -15.64
C ALA A 259 -4.59 12.38 -15.82
N LYS A 260 -3.53 12.67 -16.58
CA LYS A 260 -3.10 14.05 -16.87
C LYS A 260 -4.18 14.85 -17.60
N ASP A 261 -4.83 14.25 -18.59
CA ASP A 261 -5.92 14.90 -19.32
C ASP A 261 -7.16 15.12 -18.45
N THR A 262 -7.48 14.17 -17.58
CA THR A 262 -8.58 14.27 -16.61
C THR A 262 -8.39 15.44 -15.66
N ILE A 263 -7.20 15.53 -15.05
CA ILE A 263 -6.85 16.63 -14.14
C ILE A 263 -6.91 17.97 -14.89
N LYS A 264 -6.37 18.05 -16.12
CA LYS A 264 -6.43 19.27 -16.93
C LYS A 264 -7.85 19.71 -17.27
N LYS A 265 -8.76 18.74 -17.50
CA LYS A 265 -10.17 18.99 -17.83
C LYS A 265 -11.05 19.26 -16.61
N GLY A 266 -10.52 19.12 -15.40
CA GLY A 266 -11.29 19.34 -14.18
C GLY A 266 -12.32 18.27 -13.89
N LEU A 267 -12.07 17.04 -14.33
CA LEU A 267 -12.96 15.90 -14.08
C LEU A 267 -12.49 15.12 -12.84
N SER A 268 -13.40 14.32 -12.26
CA SER A 268 -13.06 13.45 -11.13
C SER A 268 -12.13 12.31 -11.58
N LEU A 269 -10.89 12.31 -11.07
CA LEU A 269 -9.88 11.32 -11.47
C LEU A 269 -10.28 9.89 -11.10
N LYS A 270 -10.91 9.72 -9.93
CA LYS A 270 -11.43 8.42 -9.47
C LYS A 270 -12.45 7.85 -10.44
N ASN A 271 -13.39 8.67 -10.93
CA ASN A 271 -14.43 8.23 -11.85
C ASN A 271 -13.85 7.90 -13.24
N GLU A 272 -12.94 8.74 -13.75
CA GLU A 272 -12.27 8.49 -15.03
C GLU A 272 -11.39 7.25 -15.00
N MET A 273 -10.63 7.02 -13.92
CA MET A 273 -9.83 5.80 -13.76
C MET A 273 -10.70 4.55 -13.57
N THR A 274 -11.89 4.71 -13.02
CA THR A 274 -12.89 3.65 -12.95
C THR A 274 -13.41 3.27 -14.34
N SER A 275 -13.79 4.26 -15.15
CA SER A 275 -14.19 4.07 -16.54
C SER A 275 -13.05 3.49 -17.39
N PHE A 276 -11.82 3.94 -17.16
CA PHE A 276 -10.63 3.40 -17.80
C PHE A 276 -10.48 1.90 -17.58
N VAL A 277 -10.57 1.42 -16.34
CA VAL A 277 -10.47 -0.02 -16.04
C VAL A 277 -11.62 -0.81 -16.67
N LYS A 278 -12.84 -0.26 -16.70
CA LYS A 278 -13.97 -0.89 -17.40
C LYS A 278 -13.69 -1.03 -18.90
N ASN A 279 -13.26 0.05 -19.55
CA ASN A 279 -12.95 0.04 -20.98
C ASN A 279 -11.80 -0.92 -21.30
N ALA A 280 -10.78 -1.01 -20.43
CA ALA A 280 -9.70 -1.98 -20.57
C ALA A 280 -10.21 -3.42 -20.50
N ILE A 281 -11.18 -3.71 -19.61
CA ILE A 281 -11.85 -5.02 -19.56
C ILE A 281 -12.57 -5.31 -20.88
N ASP A 282 -13.35 -4.34 -21.39
CA ASP A 282 -14.09 -4.50 -22.64
C ASP A 282 -13.16 -4.73 -23.84
N GLU A 283 -12.05 -3.99 -23.92
CA GLU A 283 -11.02 -4.14 -24.95
C GLU A 283 -10.39 -5.54 -24.91
N VAL A 284 -9.99 -6.01 -23.73
CA VAL A 284 -9.37 -7.34 -23.56
C VAL A 284 -10.36 -8.46 -23.85
N ASN A 285 -11.63 -8.30 -23.45
CA ASN A 285 -12.70 -9.24 -23.77
C ASN A 285 -13.02 -9.28 -25.26
N GLY A 286 -13.00 -8.13 -25.95
CA GLY A 286 -13.21 -8.02 -27.40
C GLY A 286 -12.14 -8.75 -28.22
N GLU A 287 -10.94 -8.92 -27.67
CA GLU A 287 -9.85 -9.72 -28.23
C GLU A 287 -9.97 -11.23 -27.92
N GLY A 288 -11.01 -11.64 -27.19
CA GLY A 288 -11.21 -13.03 -26.77
C GLY A 288 -10.35 -13.44 -25.56
N SER A 289 -9.76 -12.49 -24.85
CA SER A 289 -8.98 -12.73 -23.63
C SER A 289 -9.82 -12.44 -22.40
N PHE A 290 -9.79 -13.32 -21.40
CA PHE A 290 -10.54 -13.14 -20.14
C PHE A 290 -9.61 -12.87 -18.95
N GLN A 291 -8.47 -12.24 -19.22
CA GLN A 291 -7.40 -12.04 -18.25
C GLN A 291 -7.71 -11.03 -17.14
N ILE A 292 -8.66 -10.14 -17.39
CA ILE A 292 -9.26 -9.16 -16.47
C ILE A 292 -10.76 -9.18 -16.73
N ALA A 293 -11.59 -9.01 -15.70
CA ALA A 293 -13.05 -9.01 -15.88
C ALA A 293 -13.78 -8.30 -14.74
N MET A 294 -15.07 -8.05 -15.02
CA MET A 294 -16.04 -7.55 -14.06
C MET A 294 -16.27 -8.54 -12.89
N PRO A 295 -16.76 -8.05 -11.73
CA PRO A 295 -16.98 -6.65 -11.39
C PRO A 295 -15.68 -5.86 -11.18
N VAL A 296 -15.77 -4.54 -11.30
CA VAL A 296 -14.71 -3.61 -10.90
C VAL A 296 -14.91 -3.22 -9.43
N VAL A 297 -13.85 -3.28 -8.65
CA VAL A 297 -13.84 -2.86 -7.25
C VAL A 297 -13.11 -1.53 -7.13
N VAL A 298 -13.77 -0.55 -6.54
CA VAL A 298 -13.20 0.75 -6.20
C VAL A 298 -13.07 0.82 -4.68
N LYS A 299 -11.89 1.20 -4.19
CA LYS A 299 -11.67 1.56 -2.79
C LYS A 299 -11.21 3.00 -2.68
N SER A 300 -11.72 3.69 -1.66
CA SER A 300 -11.33 5.06 -1.34
C SER A 300 -10.82 5.11 0.09
N LEU A 301 -9.65 5.73 0.28
CA LEU A 301 -9.06 6.02 1.58
C LEU A 301 -9.27 7.50 1.89
N GLU A 302 -10.10 7.78 2.88
CA GLU A 302 -10.44 9.13 3.33
C GLU A 302 -10.52 9.12 4.86
N ASN A 303 -10.03 10.16 5.52
CA ASN A 303 -10.05 10.24 6.99
C ASN A 303 -9.48 8.97 7.67
N ARG A 304 -8.42 8.40 7.07
CA ARG A 304 -7.74 7.17 7.53
C ARG A 304 -8.61 5.92 7.60
N LYS A 305 -9.71 5.89 6.86
CA LYS A 305 -10.59 4.73 6.70
C LYS A 305 -10.77 4.38 5.25
N VAL A 306 -10.82 3.09 4.97
CA VAL A 306 -11.01 2.59 3.62
C VAL A 306 -12.47 2.19 3.42
N SER A 307 -13.10 2.80 2.42
CA SER A 307 -14.44 2.44 1.96
C SER A 307 -14.37 1.66 0.65
N LYS A 308 -15.44 0.93 0.32
CA LYS A 308 -15.50 0.04 -0.85
C LYS A 308 -16.81 0.24 -1.62
N THR A 309 -16.65 0.38 -2.94
CA THR A 309 -17.74 0.33 -3.92
C THR A 309 -17.48 -0.80 -4.92
N VAL A 310 -18.54 -1.51 -5.34
CA VAL A 310 -18.47 -2.57 -6.34
C VAL A 310 -19.33 -2.19 -7.53
N ILE A 311 -18.76 -2.22 -8.72
CA ILE A 311 -19.43 -1.89 -9.97
C ILE A 311 -19.62 -3.20 -10.74
N THR A 312 -20.88 -3.58 -10.92
CA THR A 312 -21.30 -4.74 -11.70
C THR A 312 -21.68 -4.32 -13.12
N GLU A 313 -21.77 -5.29 -14.03
CA GLU A 313 -22.41 -5.05 -15.33
C GLU A 313 -23.87 -4.63 -15.12
N GLU A 314 -24.30 -3.59 -15.84
CA GLU A 314 -25.72 -3.29 -15.98
C GLU A 314 -26.33 -4.38 -16.87
N LYS A 315 -27.41 -5.01 -16.38
CA LYS A 315 -28.13 -6.07 -17.11
C LYS A 315 -29.06 -5.50 -18.16
#